data_AF-A0A975YMQ2-F1
#
_entry.id   AF-A0A975YMQ2-F1
#
_cell.length_a   1.000
_cell.length_b   1.000
_cell.length_c   1.000
_cell.angle_alpha   90.00
_cell.angle_beta   90.00
_cell.angle_gamma   90.00
#
_symmetry.space_group_name_H-M   'P 1'
#
loop_
_entity.id
_entity.type
_entity.pdbx_description
1 polymer ?
#
loop_
_entity_poly.entity_id
_entity_poly.type
_entity_poly.pdbx_seq_one_letter_code
_entity_poly.pdbx_strand_id
1 'polypeptide(L)' 'MKAVNLETRVTEQSELSGWLNAFLSQLRRWHRNYRTRRHLAELPPHLWKDLGLEYEQVMAEVNKPFWR' A
#
# COMPACT_ATOMS: atom_id res chain seq x y z
N MET A 1 -33.07 -22.57 -25.83
CA MET A 1 -32.83 -22.34 -24.39
C MET A 1 -31.44 -22.89 -24.06
N LYS A 2 -30.43 -22.04 -23.87
CA LYS A 2 -29.07 -22.50 -23.52
C LYS A 2 -28.98 -22.58 -22.00
N ALA A 3 -28.69 -23.76 -21.47
CA ALA A 3 -28.34 -23.93 -20.06
C ALA A 3 -27.08 -23.08 -19.80
N VAL A 4 -27.26 -21.99 -19.07
CA VAL A 4 -26.17 -21.17 -18.56
C VAL A 4 -25.44 -22.03 -17.53
N ASN A 5 -24.18 -22.35 -17.84
CA ASN A 5 -23.34 -23.25 -17.08
C ASN A 5 -23.02 -22.61 -15.71
N LEU A 6 -23.53 -23.22 -14.63
CA LEU A 6 -23.39 -22.73 -13.25
C LEU A 6 -21.97 -22.91 -12.72
N GLU A 7 -21.24 -23.91 -13.20
CA GLU A 7 -19.86 -24.20 -12.77
C GLU A 7 -18.87 -23.11 -13.18
N THR A 8 -19.00 -22.55 -14.39
CA THR A 8 -18.13 -21.46 -14.86
C THR A 8 -18.24 -20.19 -14.01
N ARG A 9 -19.43 -19.92 -13.43
CA ARG A 9 -19.65 -18.72 -12.60
C ARG A 9 -18.98 -18.82 -11.24
N VAL A 10 -18.88 -20.02 -10.67
CA VAL A 10 -18.28 -20.22 -9.33
C VAL A 10 -16.77 -20.01 -9.39
N THR A 11 -16.10 -20.53 -10.43
CA THR A 11 -14.64 -20.40 -10.59
C THR A 11 -14.22 -18.98 -10.98
N GLU A 12 -14.98 -18.28 -11.84
CA GLU A 12 -14.71 -16.86 -12.13
C GLU A 12 -14.89 -15.98 -10.88
N GLN A 13 -15.91 -16.24 -10.05
CA GLN A 13 -16.15 -15.47 -8.83
C GLN A 13 -15.02 -15.63 -7.80
N SER A 14 -14.48 -16.84 -7.62
CA SER A 14 -13.37 -17.07 -6.69
C SER A 14 -12.06 -16.43 -7.15
N GLU A 15 -11.73 -16.53 -8.44
CA GLU A 15 -10.50 -15.94 -9.02
C GLU A 15 -10.52 -14.40 -8.92
N LEU A 16 -11.66 -13.77 -9.21
CA LEU A 16 -11.84 -12.32 -9.05
C LEU A 16 -11.65 -11.88 -7.60
N SER A 17 -12.20 -12.64 -6.65
CA SER A 17 -12.06 -12.33 -5.21
C SER A 17 -10.61 -12.44 -4.74
N GLY A 18 -9.83 -13.41 -5.25
CA GLY A 18 -8.41 -13.56 -4.95
C GLY A 18 -7.58 -12.39 -5.43
N TRP A 19 -7.79 -11.96 -6.68
CA TRP A 19 -7.11 -10.79 -7.24
C TRP A 19 -7.50 -9.48 -6.52
N LEU A 20 -8.77 -9.29 -6.19
CA LEU A 20 -9.23 -8.15 -5.40
C LEU A 20 -8.59 -8.13 -4.01
N ASN A 21 -8.48 -9.28 -3.34
CA ASN A 21 -7.82 -9.38 -2.04
C ASN A 21 -6.33 -9.04 -2.13
N ALA A 22 -5.64 -9.52 -3.17
CA ALA A 22 -4.25 -9.16 -3.43
C ALA A 22 -4.10 -7.65 -3.67
N PHE A 23 -4.96 -7.07 -4.50
CA PHE A 23 -4.98 -5.63 -4.76
C PHE A 23 -5.24 -4.81 -3.49
N LEU A 24 -6.23 -5.20 -2.68
CA LEU A 24 -6.52 -4.54 -1.40
C LEU A 24 -5.36 -4.65 -0.41
N SER A 25 -4.65 -5.78 -0.39
CA SER A 25 -3.47 -5.95 0.46
C SER A 25 -2.33 -4.97 0.08
N GLN A 26 -2.12 -4.78 -1.23
CA GLN A 26 -1.14 -3.83 -1.76
C GLN A 26 -1.56 -2.39 -1.46
N LEU A 27 -2.84 -2.06 -1.64
CA LEU A 27 -3.39 -0.76 -1.31
C LEU A 27 -3.24 -0.45 0.19
N ARG A 28 -3.50 -1.42 1.08
CA ARG A 28 -3.27 -1.26 2.52
C ARG A 28 -1.80 -1.01 2.84
N ARG A 29 -0.88 -1.69 2.15
CA ARG A 29 0.56 -1.45 2.29
C ARG A 29 0.93 -0.03 1.85
N TRP A 30 0.46 0.41 0.70
CA TRP A 30 0.69 1.78 0.22
C TRP A 30 0.11 2.82 1.16
N HIS A 31 -1.10 2.62 1.66
CA HIS A 31 -1.73 3.50 2.63
C HIS A 31 -0.91 3.61 3.93
N ARG A 32 -0.41 2.47 4.44
CA ARG A 32 0.47 2.45 5.61
C ARG A 32 1.78 3.22 5.33
N ASN A 33 2.45 2.93 4.22
CA ASN A 33 3.69 3.60 3.83
C ASN A 33 3.48 5.12 3.68
N TYR A 34 2.40 5.52 3.02
CA TYR A 34 2.01 6.93 2.87
C TYR A 34 1.84 7.61 4.23
N ARG A 35 1.08 6.99 5.14
CA ARG A 35 0.84 7.56 6.47
C ARG A 35 2.13 7.70 7.26
N THR A 36 3.00 6.69 7.25
CA THR A 36 4.30 6.74 7.94
C THR A 36 5.21 7.82 7.36
N ARG A 37 5.27 7.95 6.03
CA ARG A 37 6.06 9.01 5.36
C ARG A 37 5.51 10.40 5.65
N ARG A 38 4.18 10.56 5.70
CA ARG A 38 3.55 11.84 6.10
C ARG A 38 3.87 12.20 7.54
N HIS A 39 3.76 11.26 8.47
CA HIS A 39 4.14 11.51 9.86
C HIS A 39 5.63 11.87 9.97
N LEU A 40 6.51 11.21 9.21
CA LEU A 40 7.94 11.52 9.21
C LEU A 40 8.24 12.92 8.64
N ALA A 41 7.52 13.33 7.59
CA ALA A 41 7.63 14.66 6.98
C ALA A 41 7.05 15.79 7.86
N GLU A 42 6.00 15.50 8.63
CA GLU A 42 5.42 16.43 9.61
C GLU A 42 6.26 16.52 10.90
N LEU A 43 7.13 15.54 11.15
CA LEU A 43 7.97 15.51 12.34
C LEU A 43 9.01 16.64 12.28
N PRO A 44 9.16 17.44 13.34
CA PRO A 44 10.17 18.49 13.40
C PRO A 44 11.60 18.01 13.16
N PRO A 45 12.46 18.79 12.45
CA PRO A 45 13.82 18.36 12.14
C PRO A 45 14.72 18.06 13.33
N HIS A 46 14.42 18.63 14.50
CA HIS A 46 15.17 18.34 15.73
C HIS A 46 14.93 16.90 16.23
N LEU A 47 13.73 16.36 16.05
CA LEU A 47 13.41 14.98 16.45
C LEU A 47 14.06 13.95 15.52
N TRP A 48 14.34 14.30 14.26
CA TRP A 48 15.12 13.43 13.39
C TRP A 48 16.51 13.17 13.96
N LYS A 49 17.15 14.20 14.51
CA LYS A 49 18.47 14.06 15.16
C LYS A 49 18.40 13.17 16.39
N ASP A 50 17.34 13.29 17.19
CA ASP A 50 17.14 12.44 18.37
C ASP A 50 16.94 10.96 18.01
N LEU A 51 16.36 10.69 16.82
CA LEU A 51 16.23 9.35 16.25
C LEU A 51 17.51 8.85 15.54
N GLY A 52 18.57 9.68 15.49
CA GLY A 52 19.79 9.38 14.74
C GLY A 52 19.60 9.39 13.22
N LEU A 53 18.55 10.04 12.72
CA LEU A 53 18.25 10.16 11.30
C LEU A 53 18.81 11.47 10.75
N GLU A 54 19.51 11.39 9.62
CA GLU A 54 19.96 12.57 8.90
C GLU A 54 18.86 13.15 8.00
N TYR A 55 18.91 14.46 7.77
CA TYR A 55 17.97 15.16 6.88
C TYR A 55 17.87 14.51 5.50
N GLU A 56 19.01 14.15 4.91
CA GLU A 56 19.07 13.54 3.59
C GLU A 56 18.40 12.17 3.56
N GLN A 57 18.56 11.37 4.62
CA GLN A 57 17.89 10.07 4.75
C GLN A 57 16.37 10.22 4.88
N VAL A 58 15.92 11.18 5.68
CA VAL A 58 14.48 11.47 5.83
C VAL A 58 13.89 11.96 4.53
N MET A 59 14.54 12.89 3.85
CA MET A 59 14.07 13.41 2.57
C MET A 59 14.09 12.33 1.48
N ALA A 60 15.10 11.45 1.47
CA ALA A 60 15.12 10.31 0.58
C ALA A 60 13.96 9.33 0.84
N GLU A 61 13.53 9.16 2.09
CA GLU A 61 12.38 8.32 2.45
C GLU A 61 11.03 8.99 2.12
N VAL A 62 10.87 10.27 2.44
CA VAL A 62 9.65 11.05 2.19
C VAL A 62 9.39 11.23 0.70
N ASN A 63 10.44 11.42 -0.10
CA ASN A 63 10.32 11.56 -1.56
C ASN A 63 10.05 10.25 -2.30
N LYS A 64 10.00 9.10 -1.61
CA LYS A 64 9.63 7.83 -2.27
C LYS A 64 8.17 7.89 -2.73
N PRO A 65 7.89 7.41 -3.95
CA PRO A 65 6.53 7.37 -4.44
C PRO A 65 5.66 6.45 -3.57
N PHE A 66 4.37 6.77 -3.45
CA PHE A 66 3.45 6.08 -2.55
C PHE A 66 3.27 4.59 -2.87
N TRP A 67 3.50 4.18 -4.13
CA TRP A 67 3.38 2.79 -4.59
C TRP A 67 4.61 1.92 -4.28
N ARG A 68 5.67 2.50 -3.71
CA ARG A 68 6.91 1.81 -3.31
C ARG A 68 6.95 1.62 -1.80
#